data_AF-A0ABD2DDL8-F1
#
_entry.id   AF-A0ABD2DDL8-F1
#
_cell.length_a   1.000
_cell.length_b   1.000
_cell.length_c   1.000
_cell.angle_alpha   90.00
_cell.angle_beta   90.00
_cell.angle_gamma   90.00
#
_symmetry.space_group_name_H-M   'P 1'
#
loop_
_entity.id
_entity.type
_entity.pdbx_description
1 polymer ?
#
loop_
_entity_poly.entity_id
_entity_poly.type
_entity_poly.pdbx_seq_one_letter_code
_entity_poly.pdbx_strand_id
1 'polypeptide(L)'
;MSLRFPGGSRYNCLLSGTGSVRPPNGGTGFAGNNACGSSVAESGFSCTLGGGLGSVPSGNHTSGALGNAACVGFAGSEGGLLSGNEKVTMQNLNDRLASYLDNVRALEEANVELERKIKGWYEKYGPGSCRGLDHDYSRYHLTIEDLKNKIISSTTANANVILQIDNARLAADDFRLKYENELALHQNVEADINGLRRVLDELTLCRTDQELQYESLSEEMTYLKKNHEEEMKALQCAAGGHVNVEMNAAPGVDLTVLLNNMRAEYEALAEQNRRDAEAWFNEKSATLQQQISDDAGAATSARNELTEMKRTLHTLEIELQSLLATKQSLECSLTETESNYCAQLAQIQAQIRALEEQLHQVRTETEGQKLEYEQLLDIKVHLEKEIETYCRLIDGDGNSCSKSKGFGSGSSGNSSKDLSKTTLVKMVVEEIDQRGKVISSRVHSIEEKTSKMTNGKTEQRVPF
;
A
#
# COMPACT_ATOMS: atom_id res chain seq x y z
N MET A 1 15.80 -41.00 -89.11
CA MET A 1 14.60 -40.37 -88.52
C MET A 1 15.11 -39.43 -87.43
N SER A 2 15.40 -38.18 -87.79
CA SER A 2 14.52 -37.01 -87.62
C SER A 2 14.18 -36.73 -86.15
N LEU A 3 14.37 -35.57 -85.54
CA LEU A 3 14.75 -34.21 -85.99
C LEU A 3 15.01 -33.35 -84.72
N ARG A 4 15.88 -32.33 -84.88
CA ARG A 4 15.83 -30.96 -84.30
C ARG A 4 16.21 -30.66 -82.83
N PHE A 5 17.39 -30.03 -82.71
CA PHE A 5 17.80 -28.87 -81.88
C PHE A 5 16.88 -27.61 -82.06
N PRO A 6 17.13 -26.38 -81.50
CA PRO A 6 18.19 -25.85 -80.60
C PRO A 6 17.73 -24.80 -79.53
N GLY A 7 18.70 -24.28 -78.75
CA GLY A 7 18.83 -22.83 -78.49
C GLY A 7 18.64 -22.42 -77.03
N GLY A 8 19.46 -21.57 -76.40
CA GLY A 8 20.50 -20.69 -76.92
C GLY A 8 20.66 -19.53 -75.93
N SER A 9 21.90 -19.32 -75.50
CA SER A 9 22.41 -18.21 -74.69
C SER A 9 22.01 -16.82 -75.23
N ARG A 10 21.76 -15.84 -74.33
CA ARG A 10 22.58 -14.61 -74.25
C ARG A 10 22.18 -13.61 -73.15
N TYR A 11 23.22 -13.10 -72.51
CA TYR A 11 23.40 -11.82 -71.84
C TYR A 11 22.73 -10.62 -72.55
N ASN A 12 22.16 -9.64 -71.84
CA ASN A 12 22.82 -8.38 -71.47
C ASN A 12 21.88 -7.37 -70.75
N CYS A 13 22.50 -6.50 -69.96
CA CYS A 13 21.96 -5.35 -69.21
C CYS A 13 21.22 -4.30 -70.08
N LEU A 14 20.25 -3.58 -69.49
CA LEU A 14 20.38 -2.18 -69.03
C LEU A 14 19.02 -1.51 -68.65
N LEU A 15 19.02 -0.96 -67.43
CA LEU A 15 18.52 0.35 -66.99
C LEU A 15 17.02 0.70 -66.80
N SER A 16 16.80 1.24 -65.58
CA SER A 16 15.94 2.38 -65.18
C SER A 16 14.52 2.10 -64.67
N GLY A 17 14.29 2.45 -63.39
CA GLY A 17 12.94 2.60 -62.83
C GLY A 17 12.88 2.64 -61.30
N THR A 18 13.40 3.72 -60.71
CA THR A 18 12.99 4.35 -59.43
C THR A 18 12.03 3.60 -58.49
N GLY A 19 12.47 3.33 -57.26
CA GLY A 19 11.61 2.86 -56.17
C GLY A 19 12.33 2.79 -54.83
N SER A 20 12.75 3.94 -54.30
CA SER A 20 13.33 4.06 -52.96
C SER A 20 12.19 4.10 -51.92
N VAL A 21 12.05 3.07 -51.10
CA VAL A 21 11.24 3.11 -49.86
C VAL A 21 12.21 2.96 -48.70
N ARG A 22 12.50 4.10 -48.09
CA ARG A 22 13.30 4.31 -46.89
C ARG A 22 12.42 4.03 -45.65
N PRO A 23 12.88 3.26 -44.65
CA PRO A 23 12.22 3.25 -43.35
C PRO A 23 12.59 4.55 -42.59
N PRO A 24 11.65 5.22 -41.91
CA PRO A 24 11.99 6.41 -41.15
C PRO A 24 12.64 6.02 -39.82
N ASN A 25 13.87 6.47 -39.66
CA ASN A 25 14.43 6.80 -38.35
C ASN A 25 13.61 7.97 -37.78
N GLY A 26 12.90 7.73 -36.68
CA GLY A 26 12.27 8.74 -35.86
C GLY A 26 12.75 8.59 -34.42
N GLY A 27 13.79 9.35 -34.06
CA GLY A 27 14.17 9.56 -32.67
C GLY A 27 13.30 10.65 -32.05
N THR A 28 12.60 10.29 -30.98
CA THR A 28 12.02 11.14 -29.93
C THR A 28 11.98 10.24 -28.70
N GLY A 29 12.68 10.50 -27.60
CA GLY A 29 12.66 11.76 -26.87
C GLY A 29 11.71 11.56 -25.70
N PHE A 30 12.30 11.27 -24.53
CA PHE A 30 11.68 11.13 -23.22
C PHE A 30 10.49 12.10 -23.01
N ALA A 31 9.31 11.56 -22.69
CA ALA A 31 8.20 12.33 -22.15
C ALA A 31 7.53 11.54 -21.01
N GLY A 32 7.84 11.99 -19.79
CA GLY A 32 6.95 12.15 -18.64
C GLY A 32 5.91 11.07 -18.34
N ASN A 33 6.17 10.34 -17.25
CA ASN A 33 5.20 9.60 -16.46
C ASN A 33 3.92 10.44 -16.23
N ASN A 34 2.78 9.92 -16.71
CA ASN A 34 1.49 10.35 -16.21
C ASN A 34 1.15 9.48 -15.00
N ALA A 35 1.36 10.03 -13.80
CA ALA A 35 0.84 9.48 -12.57
C ALA A 35 -0.67 9.77 -12.51
N CYS A 36 -1.50 8.78 -12.87
CA CYS A 36 -2.91 8.78 -12.52
C CYS A 36 -3.03 8.29 -11.07
N GLY A 37 -2.97 9.23 -10.12
CA GLY A 37 -3.46 9.03 -8.77
C GLY A 37 -4.97 8.85 -8.81
N SER A 38 -5.45 7.63 -8.61
CA SER A 38 -6.83 7.41 -8.17
C SER A 38 -6.83 7.28 -6.67
N SER A 39 -7.46 8.27 -6.06
CA SER A 39 -7.92 8.31 -4.67
C SER A 39 -8.66 7.01 -4.31
N VAL A 40 -8.09 6.26 -3.38
CA VAL A 40 -8.83 5.22 -2.65
C VAL A 40 -9.75 5.97 -1.69
N ALA A 41 -11.01 6.14 -2.11
CA ALA A 41 -12.07 6.60 -1.22
C ALA A 41 -12.44 5.42 -0.30
N GLU A 42 -11.92 5.44 0.92
CA GLU A 42 -12.43 4.61 2.02
C GLU A 42 -13.88 5.00 2.31
N SER A 43 -14.82 4.21 1.77
CA SER A 43 -16.22 4.26 2.19
C SER A 43 -16.38 3.42 3.46
N GLY A 44 -16.22 4.08 4.60
CA GLY A 44 -16.59 3.51 5.89
C GLY A 44 -18.11 3.35 5.97
N PHE A 45 -18.60 2.12 5.80
CA PHE A 45 -19.94 1.75 6.23
C PHE A 45 -19.95 1.67 7.76
N SER A 46 -20.60 2.64 8.42
CA SER A 46 -20.99 2.53 9.83
C SER A 46 -22.50 2.41 9.91
N CYS A 47 -22.96 1.20 10.23
CA CYS A 47 -24.31 0.90 10.66
C CYS A 47 -24.44 1.27 12.15
N THR A 48 -25.11 2.38 12.45
CA THR A 48 -25.59 2.67 13.80
C THR A 48 -27.11 2.49 13.85
N LEU A 49 -27.49 1.41 14.51
CA LEU A 49 -28.83 1.15 15.03
C LEU A 49 -29.02 2.05 16.26
N GLY A 50 -29.98 2.97 16.21
CA GLY A 50 -30.29 3.84 17.35
C GLY A 50 -31.60 4.58 17.12
N GLY A 51 -32.71 3.97 17.53
CA GLY A 51 -34.00 4.63 17.61
C GLY A 51 -34.13 5.47 18.88
N GLY A 52 -35.01 6.47 18.84
CA GLY A 52 -35.60 7.04 20.04
C GLY A 52 -35.82 8.54 20.03
N LEU A 53 -37.09 8.93 19.83
CA LEU A 53 -37.81 10.06 20.48
C LEU A 53 -37.27 11.47 20.14
N GLY A 54 -37.93 12.34 19.36
CA GLY A 54 -39.36 12.62 19.31
C GLY A 54 -39.73 13.63 20.40
N SER A 55 -39.50 14.93 20.18
CA SER A 55 -40.02 16.02 21.03
C SER A 55 -40.58 17.14 20.17
N VAL A 56 -41.89 17.33 20.28
CA VAL A 56 -42.69 18.42 19.70
C VAL A 56 -42.74 19.55 20.75
N PRO A 57 -42.64 20.83 20.37
CA PRO A 57 -42.84 21.92 21.32
C PRO A 57 -44.34 22.23 21.47
N SER A 58 -44.84 22.24 22.71
CA SER A 58 -46.18 22.76 23.02
C SER A 58 -46.06 24.20 23.53
N GLY A 59 -46.85 25.07 22.92
CA GLY A 59 -46.88 26.51 23.16
C GLY A 59 -47.83 26.95 24.28
N ASN A 60 -47.57 28.15 24.76
CA ASN A 60 -48.38 28.97 25.66
C ASN A 60 -49.87 29.03 25.30
N HIS A 61 -50.74 28.87 26.30
CA HIS A 61 -51.95 29.68 26.41
C HIS A 61 -52.28 29.98 27.89
N THR A 62 -52.20 31.27 28.19
CA THR A 62 -52.79 31.97 29.32
C THR A 62 -54.29 32.16 29.12
N SER A 63 -55.12 31.85 30.11
CA SER A 63 -56.48 32.37 30.39
C SER A 63 -57.08 31.50 31.50
N GLY A 64 -57.75 31.95 32.55
CA GLY A 64 -58.26 33.25 32.94
C GLY A 64 -59.26 32.94 34.06
N ALA A 65 -58.89 33.23 35.30
CA ALA A 65 -59.76 33.00 36.45
C ALA A 65 -60.70 34.20 36.62
N LEU A 66 -62.00 33.98 36.43
CA LEU A 66 -63.06 34.89 36.83
C LEU A 66 -63.37 34.64 38.31
N GLY A 67 -62.94 35.56 39.17
CA GLY A 67 -63.36 35.65 40.57
C GLY A 67 -64.21 36.90 40.76
N ASN A 68 -65.53 36.73 40.89
CA ASN A 68 -66.46 37.77 41.30
C ASN A 68 -67.09 37.32 42.62
N ALA A 69 -66.79 38.00 43.71
CA ALA A 69 -67.56 37.93 44.96
C ALA A 69 -67.46 39.27 45.68
N ALA A 70 -68.52 40.06 45.55
CA ALA A 70 -68.80 41.22 46.37
C ALA A 70 -69.88 40.84 47.39
N CYS A 71 -69.66 41.09 48.68
CA CYS A 71 -70.62 41.63 49.66
C CYS A 71 -69.98 41.60 51.07
N VAL A 72 -69.73 42.77 51.69
CA VAL A 72 -70.62 43.49 52.65
C VAL A 72 -70.78 42.77 54.00
N GLY A 73 -70.39 43.46 55.08
CA GLY A 73 -70.75 43.14 56.46
C GLY A 73 -69.77 43.77 57.45
N PHE A 74 -69.85 45.08 57.70
CA PHE A 74 -70.62 45.68 58.81
C PHE A 74 -70.21 45.13 60.19
N ALA A 75 -69.21 45.79 60.79
CA ALA A 75 -68.94 45.73 62.21
C ALA A 75 -69.80 46.79 62.92
N GLY A 76 -70.43 46.42 64.05
CA GLY A 76 -71.04 47.41 64.94
C GLY A 76 -72.15 46.87 65.83
N SER A 77 -71.76 46.18 66.90
CA SER A 77 -72.29 46.28 68.27
C SER A 77 -73.81 46.37 68.49
N GLU A 78 -74.39 45.40 69.21
CA GLU A 78 -74.92 45.64 70.58
C GLU A 78 -75.55 44.38 71.21
N GLY A 79 -75.37 44.25 72.53
CA GLY A 79 -76.41 43.77 73.45
C GLY A 79 -76.57 42.26 73.61
N GLY A 80 -75.91 41.68 74.61
CA GLY A 80 -75.97 40.26 74.93
C GLY A 80 -77.30 39.75 75.49
N LEU A 81 -77.48 38.43 75.41
CA LEU A 81 -78.17 37.64 76.44
C LEU A 81 -77.82 36.15 76.29
N LEU A 82 -76.99 35.69 77.21
CA LEU A 82 -76.55 34.32 77.40
C LEU A 82 -77.74 33.42 77.79
N SER A 83 -78.37 32.71 76.85
CA SER A 83 -79.12 31.44 77.10
C SER A 83 -79.65 30.75 75.81
N GLY A 84 -78.91 30.73 74.69
CA GLY A 84 -79.36 30.10 73.43
C GLY A 84 -78.26 29.54 72.52
N ASN A 85 -77.01 29.47 73.00
CA ASN A 85 -75.84 29.36 72.13
C ASN A 85 -75.56 27.95 71.58
N GLU A 86 -76.00 26.87 72.23
CA GLU A 86 -75.67 25.51 71.78
C GLU A 86 -76.48 25.08 70.55
N LYS A 87 -77.77 25.42 70.50
CA LYS A 87 -78.62 25.05 69.36
C LYS A 87 -78.28 25.84 68.09
N VAL A 88 -77.95 27.13 68.22
CA VAL A 88 -77.57 27.99 67.09
C VAL A 88 -76.17 27.64 66.56
N THR A 89 -75.23 27.26 67.43
CA THR A 89 -73.92 26.76 66.99
C THR A 89 -74.03 25.40 66.31
N MET A 90 -74.88 24.50 66.80
CA MET A 90 -75.21 23.24 66.11
C MET A 90 -75.93 23.44 64.79
N GLN A 91 -76.81 24.44 64.68
CA GLN A 91 -77.46 24.82 63.43
C GLN A 91 -76.41 25.33 62.42
N ASN A 92 -75.50 26.22 62.83
CA ASN A 92 -74.44 26.75 61.98
C ASN A 92 -73.47 25.64 61.51
N LEU A 93 -73.13 24.70 62.38
CA LEU A 93 -72.35 23.51 62.03
C LEU A 93 -73.07 22.61 61.02
N ASN A 94 -74.37 22.38 61.22
CA ASN A 94 -75.19 21.61 60.28
C ASN A 94 -75.35 22.33 58.94
N ASP A 95 -75.55 23.65 58.92
CA ASP A 95 -75.65 24.44 57.68
C ASP A 95 -74.31 24.46 56.93
N ARG A 96 -73.20 24.50 57.66
CA ARG A 96 -71.84 24.40 57.10
C ARG A 96 -71.53 22.98 56.60
N LEU A 97 -72.02 21.94 57.27
CA LEU A 97 -71.93 20.55 56.81
C LEU A 97 -72.80 20.33 55.57
N ALA A 98 -74.02 20.88 55.53
CA ALA A 98 -74.88 20.84 54.35
C ALA A 98 -74.22 21.55 53.17
N SER A 99 -73.66 22.75 53.39
CA SER A 99 -72.88 23.47 52.38
C SER A 99 -71.63 22.70 51.94
N TYR A 100 -70.97 21.97 52.84
CA TYR A 100 -69.83 21.12 52.49
C TYR A 100 -70.28 19.91 51.65
N LEU A 101 -71.38 19.25 52.02
CA LEU A 101 -71.94 18.13 51.26
C LEU A 101 -72.42 18.57 49.87
N ASP A 102 -73.01 19.75 49.73
CA ASP A 102 -73.41 20.31 48.44
C ASP A 102 -72.19 20.67 47.58
N ASN A 103 -71.13 21.21 48.19
CA ASN A 103 -69.85 21.43 47.48
C ASN A 103 -69.18 20.12 47.06
N VAL A 104 -69.21 19.08 47.90
CA VAL A 104 -68.69 17.75 47.55
C VAL A 104 -69.46 17.16 46.37
N ARG A 105 -70.80 17.24 46.37
CA ARG A 105 -71.61 16.80 45.22
C ARG A 105 -71.30 17.60 43.95
N ALA A 106 -71.17 18.92 44.04
CA ALA A 106 -70.81 19.76 42.90
C ALA A 106 -69.42 19.41 42.34
N LEU A 107 -68.45 19.11 43.22
CA LEU A 107 -67.12 18.65 42.83
C LEU A 107 -67.16 17.25 42.21
N GLU A 108 -67.95 16.33 42.76
CA GLU A 108 -68.14 14.98 42.18
C GLU A 108 -68.76 15.06 40.78
N GLU A 109 -69.79 15.90 40.58
CA GLU A 109 -70.40 16.12 39.26
C GLU A 109 -69.42 16.74 38.26
N ALA A 110 -68.64 17.73 38.69
CA ALA A 110 -67.60 18.35 37.86
C ALA A 110 -66.48 17.35 37.51
N ASN A 111 -66.12 16.45 38.44
CA ASN A 111 -65.10 15.44 38.21
C ASN A 111 -65.59 14.40 37.20
N VAL A 112 -66.85 13.94 37.32
CA VAL A 112 -67.49 13.05 36.34
C VAL A 112 -67.56 13.68 34.95
N GLU A 113 -67.84 14.99 34.86
CA GLU A 113 -67.80 15.73 33.59
C GLU A 113 -66.40 15.77 32.98
N LEU A 114 -65.37 16.04 33.79
CA LEU A 114 -63.98 16.06 33.34
C LEU A 114 -63.51 14.67 32.89
N GLU A 115 -63.84 13.61 33.64
CA GLU A 115 -63.56 12.23 33.25
C GLU A 115 -64.21 11.89 31.90
N ARG A 116 -65.45 12.35 31.66
CA ARG A 116 -66.12 12.15 30.37
C ARG A 116 -65.42 12.89 29.23
N LYS A 117 -64.96 14.13 29.47
CA LYS A 117 -64.21 14.91 28.49
C LYS A 117 -62.86 14.29 28.19
N ILE A 118 -62.14 13.81 29.20
CA ILE A 118 -60.87 13.10 29.06
C ILE A 118 -61.07 11.81 28.24
N LYS A 119 -62.09 11.01 28.59
CA LYS A 119 -62.42 9.79 27.84
C LYS A 119 -62.77 10.10 26.39
N GLY A 120 -63.61 11.11 26.14
CA GLY A 120 -63.94 11.54 24.78
C GLY A 120 -62.75 12.13 24.01
N TRP A 121 -61.78 12.71 24.70
CA TRP A 121 -60.53 13.18 24.10
C TRP A 121 -59.61 12.02 23.73
N TYR A 122 -59.44 11.03 24.60
CA TYR A 122 -58.68 9.81 24.29
C TYR A 122 -59.34 8.98 23.19
N GLU A 123 -60.66 8.97 23.08
CA GLU A 123 -61.34 8.27 21.99
C GLU A 123 -61.16 8.99 20.64
N LYS A 124 -61.03 10.32 20.65
CA LYS A 124 -60.80 11.13 19.43
C LYS A 124 -59.34 11.28 19.05
N TYR A 125 -58.44 11.31 20.03
CA TYR A 125 -57.03 11.69 19.86
C TYR A 125 -56.06 10.68 20.47
N GLY A 126 -56.55 9.61 21.09
CA GLY A 126 -55.72 8.58 21.68
C GLY A 126 -55.00 7.73 20.62
N PRO A 127 -53.96 7.00 21.04
CA PRO A 127 -53.18 6.14 20.14
C PRO A 127 -54.10 5.03 19.59
N GLY A 128 -54.44 5.11 18.31
CA GLY A 128 -55.40 4.20 17.65
C GLY A 128 -56.70 4.86 17.18
N SER A 129 -56.96 6.13 17.51
CA SER A 129 -58.01 6.90 16.83
C SER A 129 -57.55 7.17 15.39
N CYS A 130 -58.30 6.64 14.43
CA CYS A 130 -58.05 6.68 12.99
C CYS A 130 -58.14 8.10 12.40
N ARG A 131 -57.30 9.01 12.89
CA ARG A 131 -57.08 10.34 12.32
C ARG A 131 -55.59 10.52 12.03
N GLY A 132 -55.11 9.76 11.06
CA GLY A 132 -53.94 10.15 10.27
C GLY A 132 -52.59 9.54 10.61
N LEU A 133 -52.51 8.53 11.49
CA LEU A 133 -51.26 7.79 11.74
C LEU A 133 -51.22 6.36 11.17
N ASP A 134 -52.23 5.96 10.38
CA ASP A 134 -52.16 4.79 9.51
C ASP A 134 -51.86 5.26 8.08
N HIS A 135 -50.70 5.88 7.87
CA HIS A 135 -50.18 5.97 6.51
C HIS A 135 -49.55 4.61 6.23
N ASP A 136 -50.20 3.77 5.44
CA ASP A 136 -49.73 2.42 5.13
C ASP A 136 -48.37 2.46 4.39
N TYR A 137 -47.27 2.51 5.15
CA TYR A 137 -45.90 2.47 4.61
C TYR A 137 -45.54 1.09 4.02
N SER A 138 -46.45 0.11 4.14
CA SER A 138 -46.37 -1.24 3.54
C SER A 138 -45.96 -1.23 2.07
N ARG A 139 -46.44 -0.27 1.28
CA ARG A 139 -46.04 -0.14 -0.13
C ARG A 139 -44.55 0.21 -0.32
N TYR A 140 -43.99 1.03 0.57
CA TYR A 140 -42.56 1.37 0.51
C TYR A 140 -41.68 0.21 0.96
N HIS A 141 -42.16 -0.64 1.87
CA HIS A 141 -41.42 -1.83 2.30
C HIS A 141 -41.13 -2.78 1.14
N LEU A 142 -42.11 -3.03 0.24
CA LEU A 142 -41.88 -3.85 -0.95
C LEU A 142 -40.82 -3.24 -1.89
N THR A 143 -40.88 -1.93 -2.13
CA THR A 143 -39.89 -1.24 -2.96
C THR A 143 -38.50 -1.23 -2.33
N ILE A 144 -38.41 -1.04 -1.00
CA ILE A 144 -37.15 -1.09 -0.26
C ILE A 144 -36.56 -2.50 -0.33
N GLU A 145 -37.38 -3.54 -0.19
CA GLU A 145 -36.91 -4.92 -0.26
C GLU A 145 -36.45 -5.29 -1.68
N ASP A 146 -37.17 -4.86 -2.72
CA ASP A 146 -36.72 -5.01 -4.11
C ASP A 146 -35.39 -4.29 -4.37
N LEU A 147 -35.21 -3.07 -3.85
CA LEU A 147 -33.95 -2.33 -3.96
C LEU A 147 -32.81 -3.03 -3.19
N LYS A 148 -33.07 -3.56 -1.99
CA LYS A 148 -32.08 -4.35 -1.23
C LYS A 148 -31.67 -5.60 -2.00
N ASN A 149 -32.63 -6.34 -2.54
CA ASN A 149 -32.36 -7.52 -3.34
C ASN A 149 -31.55 -7.18 -4.60
N LYS A 150 -31.86 -6.06 -5.27
CA LYS A 150 -31.07 -5.54 -6.39
C LYS A 150 -29.63 -5.21 -5.97
N ILE A 151 -29.44 -4.53 -4.84
CA ILE A 151 -28.11 -4.23 -4.30
C ILE A 151 -27.35 -5.52 -4.04
N ILE A 152 -27.94 -6.48 -3.30
CA ILE A 152 -27.30 -7.77 -2.99
C ILE A 152 -26.95 -8.55 -4.25
N SER A 153 -27.86 -8.61 -5.23
CA SER A 153 -27.62 -9.29 -6.50
C SER A 153 -26.49 -8.63 -7.29
N SER A 154 -26.43 -7.30 -7.31
CA SER A 154 -25.37 -6.52 -7.96
C SER A 154 -24.03 -6.70 -7.25
N THR A 155 -24.00 -6.66 -5.92
CA THR A 155 -22.80 -6.92 -5.11
C THR A 155 -22.27 -8.34 -5.34
N THR A 156 -23.16 -9.34 -5.39
CA THR A 156 -22.78 -10.73 -5.65
C THR A 156 -22.27 -10.91 -7.08
N ALA A 157 -22.92 -10.28 -8.07
CA ALA A 157 -22.46 -10.29 -9.46
C ALA A 157 -21.09 -9.61 -9.60
N ASN A 158 -20.87 -8.48 -8.91
CA ASN A 158 -19.59 -7.80 -8.90
C ASN A 158 -18.49 -8.69 -8.27
N ALA A 159 -18.76 -9.31 -7.12
CA ALA A 159 -17.84 -10.27 -6.52
C ALA A 159 -17.52 -11.45 -7.46
N ASN A 160 -18.51 -11.96 -8.20
CA ASN A 160 -18.29 -13.02 -9.19
C ASN A 160 -17.38 -12.54 -10.33
N VAL A 161 -17.60 -11.33 -10.86
CA VAL A 161 -16.75 -10.73 -11.90
C VAL A 161 -15.32 -10.54 -11.41
N ILE A 162 -15.12 -10.07 -10.17
CA ILE A 162 -13.78 -9.93 -9.57
C ILE A 162 -13.09 -11.29 -9.51
N LEU A 163 -13.78 -12.35 -9.06
CA LEU A 163 -13.21 -13.71 -9.03
C LEU A 163 -12.86 -14.22 -10.44
N GLN A 164 -13.67 -13.92 -11.46
CA GLN A 164 -13.35 -14.26 -12.84
C GLN A 164 -12.14 -13.50 -13.36
N ILE A 165 -11.99 -12.22 -13.00
CA ILE A 165 -10.81 -11.40 -13.34
C ILE A 165 -9.57 -12.00 -12.69
N ASP A 166 -9.62 -12.34 -11.40
CA ASP A 166 -8.51 -12.94 -10.68
C ASP A 166 -8.14 -14.30 -11.26
N ASN A 167 -9.13 -15.13 -11.61
CA ASN A 167 -8.90 -16.42 -12.28
C ASN A 167 -8.25 -16.22 -13.65
N ALA A 168 -8.76 -15.31 -14.48
CA ALA A 168 -8.19 -15.01 -15.79
C ALA A 168 -6.77 -14.45 -15.68
N ARG A 169 -6.48 -13.64 -14.65
CA ARG A 169 -5.14 -13.12 -14.37
C ARG A 169 -4.18 -14.22 -13.97
N LEU A 170 -4.58 -15.11 -13.06
CA LEU A 170 -3.78 -16.26 -12.65
C LEU A 170 -3.51 -17.20 -13.84
N ALA A 171 -4.50 -17.44 -14.69
CA ALA A 171 -4.32 -18.23 -15.91
C ALA A 171 -3.35 -17.55 -16.89
N ALA A 172 -3.45 -16.23 -17.07
CA ALA A 172 -2.53 -15.47 -17.91
C ALA A 172 -1.08 -15.52 -17.38
N ASP A 173 -0.89 -15.41 -16.06
CA ASP A 173 0.43 -15.53 -15.43
C ASP A 173 0.99 -16.96 -15.55
N ASP A 174 0.17 -18.01 -15.42
CA ASP A 174 0.59 -19.40 -15.67
C ASP A 174 1.04 -19.60 -17.12
N PHE A 175 0.29 -19.07 -18.10
CA PHE A 175 0.71 -19.13 -19.50
C PHE A 175 1.96 -18.30 -19.78
N ARG A 176 2.13 -17.15 -19.12
CA ARG A 176 3.34 -16.34 -19.23
C ARG A 176 4.57 -17.09 -18.72
N LEU A 177 4.49 -17.72 -17.54
CA LEU A 177 5.58 -18.53 -16.99
C LEU A 177 5.90 -19.74 -17.89
N LYS A 178 4.88 -20.43 -18.41
CA LYS A 178 5.06 -21.52 -19.37
C LYS A 178 5.76 -21.05 -20.64
N TYR A 179 5.35 -19.91 -21.18
CA TYR A 179 5.98 -19.31 -22.36
C TYR A 179 7.44 -18.93 -22.10
N GLU A 180 7.75 -18.31 -20.95
CA GLU A 180 9.12 -17.95 -20.57
C GLU A 180 10.01 -19.19 -20.45
N ASN A 181 9.50 -20.28 -19.85
CA ASN A 181 10.22 -21.56 -19.75
C ASN A 181 10.45 -22.21 -21.12
N GLU A 182 9.41 -22.31 -21.96
CA GLU A 182 9.54 -22.85 -23.33
C GLU A 182 10.49 -22.01 -24.18
N LEU A 183 10.45 -20.67 -24.04
CA LEU A 183 11.38 -19.77 -24.73
C LEU A 183 12.83 -20.04 -24.30
N ALA A 184 13.08 -20.22 -23.01
CA ALA A 184 14.41 -20.56 -22.50
C ALA A 184 14.89 -21.92 -23.02
N LEU A 185 14.02 -22.93 -23.04
CA LEU A 185 14.32 -24.25 -23.62
C LEU A 185 14.61 -24.15 -25.12
N HIS A 186 13.80 -23.39 -25.87
CA HIS A 186 14.02 -23.14 -27.28
C HIS A 186 15.38 -22.48 -27.55
N GLN A 187 15.75 -21.46 -26.78
CA GLN A 187 17.06 -20.80 -26.89
C GLN A 187 18.23 -21.75 -26.61
N ASN A 188 18.10 -22.63 -25.61
CA ASN A 188 19.10 -23.65 -25.33
C ASN A 188 19.25 -24.64 -26.49
N VAL A 189 18.13 -25.14 -27.02
CA VAL A 189 18.14 -26.06 -28.18
C VAL A 189 18.70 -25.36 -29.43
N GLU A 190 18.39 -24.08 -29.64
CA GLU A 190 18.95 -23.31 -30.75
C GLU A 190 20.47 -23.12 -30.59
N ALA A 191 20.96 -22.87 -29.37
CA ALA A 191 22.39 -22.82 -29.07
C ALA A 191 23.08 -24.17 -29.35
N ASP A 192 22.46 -25.29 -28.96
CA ASP A 192 22.95 -26.64 -29.23
C ASP A 192 23.00 -26.94 -30.74
N ILE A 193 21.95 -26.60 -31.49
CA ILE A 193 21.91 -26.75 -32.96
C ILE A 193 23.03 -25.94 -33.61
N ASN A 194 23.24 -24.70 -33.17
CA ASN A 194 24.32 -23.87 -33.68
C ASN A 194 25.70 -24.43 -33.28
N GLY A 195 25.84 -25.03 -32.11
CA GLY A 195 27.03 -25.78 -31.70
C GLY A 195 27.30 -26.99 -32.62
N LEU A 196 26.29 -27.81 -32.86
CA LEU A 196 26.38 -28.98 -33.74
C LEU A 196 26.70 -28.60 -35.19
N ARG A 197 26.16 -27.49 -35.70
CA ARG A 197 26.52 -26.94 -37.01
C ARG A 197 28.01 -26.58 -37.09
N ARG A 198 28.56 -25.92 -36.06
CA ARG A 198 30.01 -25.62 -36.01
C ARG A 198 30.87 -26.89 -36.00
N VAL A 199 30.47 -27.90 -35.23
CA VAL A 199 31.18 -29.20 -35.20
C VAL A 199 31.11 -29.89 -36.56
N LEU A 200 29.96 -29.84 -37.25
CA LEU A 200 29.82 -30.37 -38.61
C LEU A 200 30.74 -29.64 -39.60
N ASP A 201 30.82 -28.32 -39.53
CA ASP A 201 31.70 -27.52 -40.38
C ASP A 201 33.18 -27.87 -40.12
N GLU A 202 33.58 -28.01 -38.86
CA GLU A 202 34.94 -28.43 -38.47
C GLU A 202 35.27 -29.84 -38.97
N LEU A 203 34.35 -30.81 -38.78
CA LEU A 203 34.52 -32.17 -39.32
C LEU A 203 34.60 -32.18 -40.84
N THR A 204 33.85 -31.32 -41.51
CA THR A 204 33.91 -31.18 -42.97
C THR A 204 35.27 -30.66 -43.41
N LEU A 205 35.83 -29.66 -42.73
CA LEU A 205 37.18 -29.17 -42.99
C LEU A 205 38.23 -30.26 -42.75
N CYS A 206 38.18 -30.97 -41.62
CA CYS A 206 39.08 -32.09 -41.34
C CYS A 206 38.99 -33.19 -42.39
N ARG A 207 37.78 -33.52 -42.84
CA ARG A 207 37.58 -34.50 -43.91
C ARG A 207 38.24 -34.04 -45.21
N THR A 208 38.04 -32.79 -45.62
CA THR A 208 38.65 -32.27 -46.85
C THR A 208 40.17 -32.21 -46.77
N ASP A 209 40.74 -31.91 -45.60
CA ASP A 209 42.19 -31.96 -45.37
C ASP A 209 42.73 -33.39 -45.50
N GLN A 210 42.05 -34.37 -44.89
CA GLN A 210 42.39 -35.79 -45.02
C GLN A 210 42.25 -36.31 -46.45
N GLU A 211 41.21 -35.90 -47.18
CA GLU A 211 41.04 -36.21 -48.61
C GLU A 211 42.20 -35.63 -49.44
N LEU A 212 42.64 -34.40 -49.16
CA LEU A 212 43.78 -33.78 -49.85
C LEU A 212 45.10 -34.52 -49.56
N GLN A 213 45.35 -34.91 -48.30
CA GLN A 213 46.51 -35.73 -47.93
C GLN A 213 46.47 -37.09 -48.64
N TYR A 214 45.31 -37.73 -48.69
CA TYR A 214 45.13 -39.01 -49.36
C TYR A 214 45.41 -38.90 -50.87
N GLU A 215 44.87 -37.89 -51.54
CA GLU A 215 45.13 -37.66 -52.96
C GLU A 215 46.61 -37.36 -53.22
N SER A 216 47.26 -36.53 -52.38
CA SER A 216 48.69 -36.26 -52.49
C SER A 216 49.55 -37.53 -52.38
N LEU A 217 49.26 -38.40 -51.41
CA LEU A 217 49.97 -39.68 -51.25
C LEU A 217 49.67 -40.64 -52.42
N SER A 218 48.44 -40.64 -52.92
CA SER A 218 48.05 -41.43 -54.09
C SER A 218 48.81 -40.99 -55.33
N GLU A 219 48.89 -39.68 -55.57
CA GLU A 219 49.68 -39.08 -56.65
C GLU A 219 51.16 -39.45 -56.53
N GLU A 220 51.76 -39.33 -55.34
CA GLU A 220 53.16 -39.73 -55.09
C GLU A 220 53.38 -41.22 -55.38
N MET A 221 52.46 -42.09 -54.96
CA MET A 221 52.54 -43.53 -55.22
C MET A 221 52.44 -43.85 -56.72
N THR A 222 51.57 -43.16 -57.47
CA THR A 222 51.49 -43.31 -58.92
C THR A 222 52.74 -42.80 -59.63
N TYR A 223 53.30 -41.68 -59.16
CA TYR A 223 54.54 -41.10 -59.67
C TYR A 223 55.72 -42.06 -59.47
N LEU A 224 55.90 -42.60 -58.25
CA LEU A 224 56.95 -43.57 -57.93
C LEU A 224 56.81 -44.87 -58.75
N LYS A 225 55.59 -45.39 -58.93
CA LYS A 225 55.35 -46.56 -59.78
C LYS A 225 55.73 -46.31 -61.23
N LYS A 226 55.35 -45.15 -61.77
CA LYS A 226 55.69 -44.76 -63.13
C LYS A 226 57.21 -44.58 -63.30
N ASN A 227 57.87 -43.91 -62.36
CA ASN A 227 59.33 -43.77 -62.37
C ASN A 227 60.02 -45.14 -62.34
N HIS A 228 59.59 -46.03 -61.45
CA HIS A 228 60.12 -47.39 -61.40
C HIS A 228 59.90 -48.16 -62.70
N GLU A 229 58.72 -48.05 -63.31
CA GLU A 229 58.44 -48.69 -64.60
C GLU A 229 59.30 -48.14 -65.73
N GLU A 230 59.54 -46.83 -65.76
CA GLU A 230 60.44 -46.15 -66.70
C GLU A 230 61.91 -46.58 -66.48
N GLU A 231 62.37 -46.63 -65.24
CA GLU A 231 63.71 -47.13 -64.88
C GLU A 231 63.88 -48.61 -65.25
N MET A 232 62.89 -49.45 -64.98
CA MET A 232 62.91 -50.86 -65.35
C MET A 232 62.91 -51.04 -66.87
N LYS A 233 62.15 -50.22 -67.62
CA LYS A 233 62.21 -50.19 -69.09
C LYS A 233 63.57 -49.71 -69.59
N ALA A 234 64.15 -48.69 -68.97
CA ALA A 234 65.48 -48.18 -69.32
C ALA A 234 66.56 -49.23 -69.06
N LEU A 235 66.51 -49.90 -67.90
CA LEU A 235 67.39 -51.02 -67.56
C LEU A 235 67.16 -52.22 -68.48
N GLN A 236 65.92 -52.53 -68.87
CA GLN A 236 65.63 -53.60 -69.82
C GLN A 236 66.10 -53.27 -71.24
N CYS A 237 66.02 -52.01 -71.67
CA CYS A 237 66.63 -51.52 -72.91
C CYS A 237 68.16 -51.56 -72.85
N ALA A 238 68.76 -51.21 -71.70
CA ALA A 238 70.19 -51.31 -71.47
C ALA A 238 70.66 -52.78 -71.37
N ALA A 239 69.83 -53.68 -70.84
CA ALA A 239 70.07 -55.12 -70.72
C ALA A 239 69.64 -55.92 -71.96
N GLY A 240 69.05 -55.27 -72.98
CA GLY A 240 68.71 -55.86 -74.28
C GLY A 240 69.93 -56.19 -75.14
N GLY A 241 71.14 -55.81 -74.71
CA GLY A 241 72.37 -56.37 -75.19
C GLY A 241 72.76 -57.58 -74.34
N HIS A 242 72.58 -58.80 -74.86
CA HIS A 242 73.41 -59.92 -74.44
C HIS A 242 74.85 -59.62 -74.89
N VAL A 243 75.53 -58.74 -74.16
CA VAL A 243 76.94 -58.47 -74.38
C VAL A 243 77.71 -59.46 -73.53
N ASN A 244 78.21 -60.50 -74.18
CA ASN A 244 79.33 -61.26 -73.67
C ASN A 244 80.55 -60.31 -73.66
N VAL A 245 80.78 -59.64 -72.53
CA VAL A 245 81.98 -58.83 -72.32
C VAL A 245 83.00 -59.70 -71.59
N GLU A 246 83.86 -60.36 -72.35
CA GLU A 246 85.18 -60.76 -71.84
C GLU A 246 85.98 -59.47 -71.63
N MET A 247 85.89 -58.90 -70.42
CA MET A 247 86.70 -57.74 -70.05
C MET A 247 88.09 -58.24 -69.65
N ASN A 248 89.05 -58.08 -70.56
CA ASN A 248 90.47 -58.21 -70.32
C ASN A 248 90.87 -57.40 -69.08
N ALA A 249 91.52 -58.09 -68.13
CA ALA A 249 92.11 -57.49 -66.94
C ALA A 249 93.19 -56.48 -67.31
N ALA A 250 92.82 -55.20 -67.32
CA ALA A 250 93.75 -54.08 -67.23
C ALA A 250 94.31 -54.00 -65.80
N PRO A 251 95.51 -53.46 -65.60
CA PRO A 251 96.41 -53.78 -64.50
C PRO A 251 95.80 -53.45 -63.13
N GLY A 252 95.98 -54.37 -62.19
CA GLY A 252 95.34 -54.38 -60.88
C GLY A 252 95.34 -53.03 -60.18
N VAL A 253 94.14 -52.42 -60.13
CA VAL A 253 93.84 -51.41 -59.12
C VAL A 253 93.96 -52.10 -57.77
N ASP A 254 94.74 -51.52 -56.87
CA ASP A 254 94.94 -52.03 -55.52
C ASP A 254 93.59 -52.09 -54.79
N LEU A 255 93.01 -53.29 -54.80
CA LEU A 255 91.68 -53.58 -54.24
C LEU A 255 91.63 -53.22 -52.75
N THR A 256 92.77 -53.26 -52.07
CA THR A 256 92.91 -52.86 -50.67
C THR A 256 92.63 -51.37 -50.49
N VAL A 257 93.14 -50.52 -51.38
CA VAL A 257 92.90 -49.06 -51.34
C VAL A 257 91.44 -48.75 -51.69
N LEU A 258 90.86 -49.44 -52.68
CA LEU A 258 89.45 -49.24 -53.05
C LEU A 258 88.49 -49.70 -51.95
N LEU A 259 88.72 -50.87 -51.34
CA LEU A 259 87.92 -51.37 -50.22
C LEU A 259 88.03 -50.46 -48.99
N ASN A 260 89.23 -49.93 -48.69
CA ASN A 260 89.42 -48.97 -47.61
C ASN A 260 88.72 -47.64 -47.89
N ASN A 261 88.76 -47.14 -49.13
CA ASN A 261 88.02 -45.94 -49.52
C ASN A 261 86.49 -46.15 -49.41
N MET A 262 85.96 -47.28 -49.91
CA MET A 262 84.54 -47.59 -49.73
C MET A 262 84.16 -47.70 -48.25
N ARG A 263 85.01 -48.33 -47.43
CA ARG A 263 84.79 -48.41 -45.98
C ARG A 263 84.78 -47.02 -45.34
N ALA A 264 85.69 -46.14 -45.72
CA ALA A 264 85.75 -44.77 -45.22
C ALA A 264 84.51 -43.96 -45.63
N GLU A 265 84.00 -44.11 -46.86
CA GLU A 265 82.75 -43.49 -47.31
C GLU A 265 81.54 -44.01 -46.53
N TYR A 266 81.43 -45.32 -46.30
CA TYR A 266 80.36 -45.89 -45.48
C TYR A 266 80.44 -45.49 -44.01
N GLU A 267 81.64 -45.40 -43.46
CA GLU A 267 81.87 -44.95 -42.08
C GLU A 267 81.54 -43.46 -41.94
N ALA A 268 81.90 -42.63 -42.93
CA ALA A 268 81.50 -41.22 -43.00
C ALA A 268 79.98 -41.06 -43.12
N LEU A 269 79.31 -41.87 -43.95
CA LEU A 269 77.86 -41.84 -44.12
C LEU A 269 77.13 -42.33 -42.87
N ALA A 270 77.60 -43.39 -42.21
CA ALA A 270 77.03 -43.89 -40.96
C ALA A 270 77.20 -42.87 -39.83
N GLU A 271 78.37 -42.22 -39.77
CA GLU A 271 78.65 -41.17 -38.80
C GLU A 271 77.84 -39.89 -39.07
N GLN A 272 77.62 -39.52 -40.34
CA GLN A 272 76.70 -38.44 -40.72
C GLN A 272 75.26 -38.78 -40.32
N ASN A 273 74.78 -39.99 -40.63
CA ASN A 273 73.45 -40.44 -40.26
C ASN A 273 73.25 -40.43 -38.74
N ARG A 274 74.25 -40.87 -37.97
CA ARG A 274 74.24 -40.80 -36.50
C ARG A 274 74.11 -39.36 -36.01
N ARG A 275 74.89 -38.42 -36.57
CA ARG A 275 74.80 -37.00 -36.20
C ARG A 275 73.47 -36.38 -36.58
N ASP A 276 72.94 -36.71 -37.76
CA ASP A 276 71.65 -36.20 -38.22
C ASP A 276 70.51 -36.73 -37.35
N ALA A 277 70.56 -38.00 -36.93
CA ALA A 277 69.61 -38.59 -36.00
C ALA A 277 69.69 -37.98 -34.59
N GLU A 278 70.91 -37.74 -34.08
CA GLU A 278 71.13 -37.04 -32.81
C GLU A 278 70.63 -35.59 -32.86
N ALA A 279 70.93 -34.86 -33.94
CA ALA A 279 70.46 -33.51 -34.15
C ALA A 279 68.93 -33.45 -34.22
N TRP A 280 68.30 -34.36 -34.97
CA TRP A 280 66.85 -34.47 -35.08
C TRP A 280 66.20 -34.82 -33.74
N PHE A 281 66.77 -35.76 -32.99
CA PHE A 281 66.27 -36.10 -31.66
C PHE A 281 66.38 -34.93 -30.69
N ASN A 282 67.50 -34.20 -30.72
CA ASN A 282 67.71 -33.01 -29.88
C ASN A 282 66.73 -31.90 -30.23
N GLU A 283 66.48 -31.64 -31.52
CA GLU A 283 65.51 -30.64 -31.98
C GLU A 283 64.08 -30.99 -31.53
N LYS A 284 63.67 -32.26 -31.70
CA LYS A 284 62.34 -32.72 -31.25
C LYS A 284 62.20 -32.71 -29.73
N SER A 285 63.24 -33.12 -29.00
CA SER A 285 63.26 -33.07 -27.54
C SER A 285 63.21 -31.64 -27.02
N ALA A 286 63.95 -30.71 -27.64
CA ALA A 286 63.91 -29.30 -27.29
C ALA A 286 62.53 -28.69 -27.56
N THR A 287 61.93 -28.99 -28.71
CA THR A 287 60.56 -28.55 -29.06
C THR A 287 59.53 -29.07 -28.06
N LEU A 288 59.60 -30.36 -27.71
CA LEU A 288 58.71 -30.98 -26.73
C LEU A 288 58.90 -30.36 -25.34
N GLN A 289 60.15 -30.13 -24.91
CA GLN A 289 60.44 -29.49 -23.64
C GLN A 289 59.92 -28.05 -23.57
N GLN A 290 59.99 -27.32 -24.69
CA GLN A 290 59.41 -25.98 -24.79
C GLN A 290 57.89 -26.03 -24.71
N GLN A 291 57.23 -26.92 -25.45
CA GLN A 291 55.78 -27.12 -25.36
C GLN A 291 55.32 -27.49 -23.96
N ILE A 292 56.02 -28.41 -23.28
CA ILE A 292 55.71 -28.78 -21.88
C ILE A 292 55.83 -27.56 -20.95
N SER A 293 56.82 -26.69 -21.18
CA SER A 293 57.03 -25.49 -20.38
C SER A 293 55.93 -24.45 -20.62
N ASP A 294 55.53 -24.26 -21.88
CA ASP A 294 54.44 -23.36 -22.27
C ASP A 294 53.09 -23.85 -21.74
N ASP A 295 52.80 -25.15 -21.86
CA ASP A 295 51.59 -25.78 -21.34
C ASP A 295 51.54 -25.74 -19.80
N ALA A 296 52.67 -25.97 -19.12
CA ALA A 296 52.76 -25.79 -17.68
C ALA A 296 52.54 -24.32 -17.26
N GLY A 297 53.06 -23.37 -18.04
CA GLY A 297 52.81 -21.94 -17.87
C GLY A 297 51.32 -21.60 -18.02
N ALA A 298 50.68 -22.07 -19.09
CA ALA A 298 49.25 -21.87 -19.34
C ALA A 298 48.39 -22.49 -18.24
N ALA A 299 48.69 -23.73 -17.82
CA ALA A 299 47.98 -24.42 -16.75
C ALA A 299 48.13 -23.70 -15.39
N THR A 300 49.31 -23.17 -15.08
CA THR A 300 49.53 -22.40 -13.84
C THR A 300 48.81 -21.05 -13.89
N SER A 301 48.77 -20.36 -15.03
CA SER A 301 47.98 -19.13 -15.21
C SER A 301 46.50 -19.38 -15.01
N ALA A 302 45.93 -20.39 -15.69
CA ALA A 302 44.53 -20.76 -15.54
C ALA A 302 44.17 -21.15 -14.10
N ARG A 303 45.07 -21.87 -13.41
CA ARG A 303 44.89 -22.19 -11.99
C ARG A 303 44.87 -20.93 -11.11
N ASN A 304 45.74 -19.95 -11.37
CA ASN A 304 45.78 -18.70 -10.64
C ASN A 304 44.52 -17.86 -10.88
N GLU A 305 44.06 -17.75 -12.12
CA GLU A 305 42.79 -17.10 -12.47
C GLU A 305 41.60 -17.75 -11.77
N LEU A 306 41.54 -19.10 -11.76
CA LEU A 306 40.49 -19.83 -11.03
C LEU A 306 40.54 -19.54 -9.52
N THR A 307 41.72 -19.46 -8.92
CA THR A 307 41.84 -19.12 -7.48
C THR A 307 41.43 -17.68 -7.19
N GLU A 308 41.75 -16.73 -8.07
CA GLU A 308 41.33 -15.34 -7.92
C GLU A 308 39.81 -15.21 -8.07
N MET A 309 39.21 -15.88 -9.06
CA MET A 309 37.75 -15.91 -9.22
C MET A 309 37.03 -16.56 -8.03
N LYS A 310 37.61 -17.60 -7.43
CA LYS A 310 37.08 -18.17 -6.18
C LYS A 310 37.19 -17.19 -5.02
N ARG A 311 38.28 -16.44 -4.93
CA ARG A 311 38.48 -15.42 -3.88
C ARG A 311 37.48 -14.27 -4.04
N THR A 312 37.25 -13.78 -5.26
CA THR A 312 36.27 -12.72 -5.53
C THR A 312 34.85 -13.20 -5.24
N LEU A 313 34.48 -14.43 -5.64
CA LEU A 313 33.19 -15.03 -5.31
C LEU A 313 32.98 -15.08 -3.79
N HIS A 314 33.95 -15.58 -3.04
CA HIS A 314 33.82 -15.66 -1.59
C HIS A 314 33.73 -14.27 -0.93
N THR A 315 34.46 -13.28 -1.46
CA THR A 315 34.37 -11.89 -0.99
C THR A 315 32.96 -11.33 -1.22
N LEU A 316 32.41 -11.49 -2.43
CA LEU A 316 31.05 -11.06 -2.77
C LEU A 316 29.98 -11.79 -1.94
N GLU A 317 30.20 -13.07 -1.63
CA GLU A 317 29.30 -13.84 -0.76
C GLU A 317 29.29 -13.29 0.67
N ILE A 318 30.47 -12.95 1.23
CA ILE A 318 30.57 -12.30 2.54
C ILE A 318 29.90 -10.92 2.51
N GLU A 319 30.13 -10.12 1.47
CA GLU A 319 29.48 -8.83 1.30
C GLU A 319 27.95 -8.99 1.27
N LEU A 320 27.44 -9.96 0.52
CA LEU A 320 26.01 -10.28 0.47
C LEU A 320 25.47 -10.65 1.87
N GLN A 321 26.15 -11.54 2.60
CA GLN A 321 25.74 -11.91 3.96
C GLN A 321 25.76 -10.71 4.90
N SER A 322 26.76 -9.83 4.78
CA SER A 322 26.84 -8.60 5.58
C SER A 322 25.70 -7.63 5.26
N LEU A 323 25.31 -7.48 3.99
CA LEU A 323 24.19 -6.64 3.56
C LEU A 323 22.85 -7.21 4.01
N LEU A 324 22.69 -8.54 4.01
CA LEU A 324 21.50 -9.18 4.55
C LEU A 324 21.38 -8.96 6.07
N ALA A 325 22.49 -9.05 6.80
CA ALA A 325 22.51 -8.77 8.24
C ALA A 325 22.18 -7.30 8.55
N THR A 326 22.71 -6.34 7.77
CA THR A 326 22.38 -4.92 7.95
C THR A 326 20.92 -4.63 7.62
N LYS A 327 20.40 -5.21 6.53
CA LYS A 327 18.98 -5.14 6.18
C LYS A 327 18.12 -5.65 7.33
N GLN A 328 18.40 -6.83 7.85
CA GLN A 328 17.64 -7.42 8.96
C GLN A 328 17.68 -6.51 10.21
N SER A 329 18.84 -5.95 10.53
CA SER A 329 18.97 -5.00 11.65
C SER A 329 18.14 -3.73 11.45
N LEU A 330 18.07 -3.22 10.22
CA LEU A 330 17.26 -2.03 9.89
C LEU A 330 15.76 -2.35 9.93
N GLU A 331 15.34 -3.50 9.42
CA GLU A 331 13.95 -3.98 9.53
C GLU A 331 13.53 -4.16 10.99
N CYS A 332 14.37 -4.78 11.82
CA CYS A 332 14.10 -4.89 13.26
C CYS A 332 13.97 -3.51 13.93
N SER A 333 14.90 -2.59 13.65
CA SER A 333 14.84 -1.22 14.17
C SER A 333 13.55 -0.49 13.74
N LEU A 334 13.15 -0.63 12.47
CA LEU A 334 11.91 -0.07 11.96
C LEU A 334 10.70 -0.62 12.75
N THR A 335 10.59 -1.95 12.87
CA THR A 335 9.47 -2.57 13.60
C THR A 335 9.44 -2.18 15.08
N GLU A 336 10.60 -2.02 15.72
CA GLU A 336 10.70 -1.56 17.11
C GLU A 336 10.24 -0.10 17.24
N THR A 337 10.65 0.77 16.32
CA THR A 337 10.20 2.18 16.32
C THR A 337 8.70 2.29 16.06
N GLU A 338 8.15 1.55 15.09
CA GLU A 338 6.72 1.50 14.81
C GLU A 338 5.94 1.03 16.04
N SER A 339 6.37 -0.06 16.68
CA SER A 339 5.76 -0.56 17.93
C SER A 339 5.79 0.50 19.04
N ASN A 340 6.93 1.20 19.21
CA ASN A 340 7.06 2.28 20.19
C ASN A 340 6.12 3.45 19.90
N TYR A 341 5.94 3.85 18.63
CA TYR A 341 4.99 4.90 18.26
C TYR A 341 3.54 4.45 18.43
N CYS A 342 3.20 3.20 18.09
CA CYS A 342 1.87 2.64 18.34
C CYS A 342 1.55 2.63 19.85
N ALA A 343 2.51 2.27 20.71
CA ALA A 343 2.34 2.30 22.16
C ALA A 343 2.13 3.74 22.68
N GLN A 344 2.92 4.71 22.19
CA GLN A 344 2.75 6.12 22.54
C GLN A 344 1.38 6.67 22.09
N LEU A 345 0.95 6.34 20.88
CA LEU A 345 -0.37 6.73 20.37
C LEU A 345 -1.49 6.13 21.22
N ALA A 346 -1.38 4.86 21.60
CA ALA A 346 -2.35 4.20 22.48
C ALA A 346 -2.39 4.85 23.87
N GLN A 347 -1.24 5.25 24.41
CA GLN A 347 -1.16 5.97 25.69
C GLN A 347 -1.84 7.34 25.60
N ILE A 348 -1.56 8.12 24.55
CA ILE A 348 -2.20 9.43 24.34
C ILE A 348 -3.71 9.26 24.16
N GLN A 349 -4.16 8.27 23.39
CA GLN A 349 -5.58 7.97 23.21
C GLN A 349 -6.26 7.60 24.53
N ALA A 350 -5.58 6.85 25.40
CA ALA A 350 -6.08 6.52 26.73
C ALA A 350 -6.22 7.78 27.61
N GLN A 351 -5.26 8.70 27.56
CA GLN A 351 -5.34 9.99 28.25
C GLN A 351 -6.49 10.86 27.74
N ILE A 352 -6.69 10.92 26.42
CA ILE A 352 -7.82 11.64 25.80
C ILE A 352 -9.14 11.06 26.30
N ARG A 353 -9.31 9.73 26.26
CA ARG A 353 -10.53 9.07 26.76
C ARG A 353 -10.79 9.37 28.24
N ALA A 354 -9.76 9.34 29.08
CA ALA A 354 -9.90 9.66 30.50
C ALA A 354 -10.35 11.12 30.72
N LEU A 355 -9.81 12.07 29.95
CA LEU A 355 -10.24 13.48 30.00
C LEU A 355 -11.65 13.67 29.45
N GLU A 356 -12.03 12.98 28.38
CA GLU A 356 -13.40 12.98 27.83
C GLU A 356 -14.40 12.45 28.85
N GLU A 357 -14.06 11.38 29.57
CA GLU A 357 -14.89 10.81 30.63
C GLU A 357 -15.02 11.78 31.82
N GLN A 358 -13.92 12.40 32.27
CA GLN A 358 -13.98 13.44 33.31
C GLN A 358 -14.85 14.62 32.90
N LEU A 359 -14.75 15.06 31.64
CA LEU A 359 -15.55 16.17 31.11
C LEU A 359 -17.04 15.78 31.05
N HIS A 360 -17.33 14.56 30.62
CA HIS A 360 -18.69 14.03 30.63
C HIS A 360 -19.26 13.98 32.05
N GLN A 361 -18.49 13.46 33.02
CA GLN A 361 -18.87 13.41 34.42
C GLN A 361 -19.24 14.80 34.96
N VAL A 362 -18.37 15.80 34.76
CA VAL A 362 -18.63 17.18 35.21
C VAL A 362 -19.88 17.77 34.56
N ARG A 363 -20.13 17.50 33.27
CA ARG A 363 -21.37 17.93 32.60
C ARG A 363 -22.60 17.32 33.25
N THR A 364 -22.61 16.01 33.47
CA THR A 364 -23.74 15.32 34.11
C THR A 364 -23.97 15.81 35.54
N GLU A 365 -22.91 16.07 36.30
CA GLU A 365 -23.01 16.63 37.66
C GLU A 365 -23.56 18.06 37.64
N THR A 366 -23.12 18.89 36.68
CA THR A 366 -23.64 20.26 36.51
C THR A 366 -25.11 20.27 36.13
N GLU A 367 -25.52 19.37 35.23
CA GLU A 367 -26.92 19.18 34.85
C GLU A 367 -27.77 18.69 36.03
N GLY A 368 -27.24 17.77 36.85
CA GLY A 368 -27.87 17.32 38.09
C GLY A 368 -28.07 18.47 39.10
N GLN A 369 -27.01 19.22 39.38
CA GLN A 369 -27.07 20.39 40.26
C GLN A 369 -28.08 21.42 39.75
N LYS A 370 -28.13 21.67 38.44
CA LYS A 370 -29.11 22.59 37.83
C LYS A 370 -30.54 22.16 38.13
N LEU A 371 -30.86 20.88 37.99
CA LEU A 371 -32.20 20.35 38.30
C LEU A 371 -32.54 20.48 39.79
N GLU A 372 -31.58 20.22 40.67
CA GLU A 372 -31.76 20.43 42.12
C GLU A 372 -32.00 21.91 42.46
N TYR A 373 -31.29 22.84 41.81
CA TYR A 373 -31.53 24.28 41.96
C TYR A 373 -32.91 24.71 41.45
N GLU A 374 -33.37 24.17 40.32
CA GLU A 374 -34.72 24.43 39.79
C GLU A 374 -35.80 23.95 40.78
N GLN A 375 -35.65 22.73 41.33
CA GLN A 375 -36.57 22.21 42.36
C GLN A 375 -36.58 23.06 43.63
N LEU A 376 -35.41 23.50 44.11
CA LEU A 376 -35.32 24.36 45.29
C LEU A 376 -35.95 25.73 45.04
N LEU A 377 -35.80 26.28 43.83
CA LEU A 377 -36.45 27.52 43.43
C LEU A 377 -37.98 27.37 43.42
N ASP A 378 -38.51 26.27 42.91
CA ASP A 378 -39.95 25.98 42.92
C ASP A 378 -40.51 25.89 44.35
N ILE A 379 -39.81 25.19 45.26
CA ILE A 379 -40.18 25.11 46.68
C ILE A 379 -40.12 26.50 47.31
N LYS A 380 -39.09 27.29 47.03
CA LYS A 380 -38.96 28.65 47.55
C LYS A 380 -40.12 29.53 47.08
N VAL A 381 -40.49 29.46 45.79
CA VAL A 381 -41.64 30.20 45.24
C VAL A 381 -42.95 29.74 45.89
N HIS A 382 -43.10 28.44 46.19
CA HIS A 382 -44.25 27.92 46.91
C HIS A 382 -44.34 28.46 48.35
N LEU A 383 -43.25 28.39 49.11
CA LEU A 383 -43.17 28.92 50.47
C LEU A 383 -43.39 30.43 50.52
N GLU A 384 -42.88 31.19 49.55
CA GLU A 384 -43.15 32.63 49.46
C GLU A 384 -44.63 32.95 49.30
N LYS A 385 -45.35 32.17 48.47
CA LYS A 385 -46.81 32.30 48.34
C LYS A 385 -47.51 31.97 49.66
N GLU A 386 -47.05 30.94 50.37
CA GLU A 386 -47.60 30.55 51.68
C GLU A 386 -47.40 31.66 52.72
N ILE A 387 -46.20 32.23 52.80
CA ILE A 387 -45.90 33.39 53.65
C ILE A 387 -46.77 34.60 53.26
N GLU A 388 -46.94 34.88 51.96
CA GLU A 388 -47.82 35.95 51.51
C GLU A 388 -49.27 35.72 51.97
N THR A 389 -49.75 34.48 51.95
CA THR A 389 -51.07 34.14 52.50
C THR A 389 -51.12 34.29 54.02
N TYR A 390 -50.09 33.85 54.75
CA TYR A 390 -50.01 34.02 56.20
C TYR A 390 -49.95 35.50 56.60
N CYS A 391 -49.15 36.33 55.92
CA CYS A 391 -49.13 37.77 56.12
C CYS A 391 -50.52 38.37 55.89
N ARG A 392 -51.23 37.97 54.84
CA ARG A 392 -52.60 38.44 54.56
C ARG A 392 -53.62 38.04 55.62
N LEU A 393 -53.47 36.85 56.21
CA LEU A 393 -54.30 36.36 57.33
C LEU A 393 -53.99 37.09 58.64
N ILE A 394 -52.71 37.40 58.90
CA ILE A 394 -52.26 38.18 60.07
C ILE A 394 -52.62 39.66 59.93
N ASP A 395 -52.55 40.20 58.71
CA ASP A 395 -52.92 41.58 58.36
C ASP A 395 -54.46 41.77 58.32
N GLY A 396 -55.23 40.86 58.91
CA GLY A 396 -56.67 41.05 59.17
C GLY A 396 -56.92 42.37 59.89
N ASP A 397 -57.44 43.35 59.15
CA ASP A 397 -57.89 44.68 59.60
C ASP A 397 -56.85 45.60 60.27
N GLY A 398 -55.57 45.48 59.94
CA GLY A 398 -54.54 46.33 60.56
C GLY A 398 -53.34 46.62 59.68
N ASN A 399 -53.35 47.79 59.07
CA ASN A 399 -52.25 48.38 58.31
C ASN A 399 -50.92 48.44 59.13
N SER A 400 -50.07 47.41 59.05
CA SER A 400 -48.60 47.52 59.19
C SER A 400 -47.85 46.18 59.06
N CYS A 401 -47.47 45.79 57.85
CA CYS A 401 -46.25 45.00 57.67
C CYS A 401 -45.16 45.91 57.08
N SER A 402 -44.34 46.45 57.98
CA SER A 402 -43.18 47.27 57.69
C SER A 402 -42.25 46.55 56.71
N LYS A 403 -42.28 46.97 55.45
CA LYS A 403 -41.19 46.74 54.50
C LYS A 403 -39.92 47.28 55.14
N SER A 404 -39.06 46.41 55.65
CA SER A 404 -37.69 46.76 55.99
C SER A 404 -36.98 47.13 54.68
N LYS A 405 -37.03 48.42 54.35
CA LYS A 405 -36.10 49.08 53.43
C LYS A 405 -34.70 48.90 54.01
N GLY A 406 -33.97 47.94 53.49
CA GLY A 406 -32.58 47.71 53.82
C GLY A 406 -31.90 47.10 52.60
N PHE A 407 -30.92 47.84 52.07
CA PHE A 407 -29.98 47.51 50.99
C PHE A 407 -30.37 47.88 49.56
N GLY A 408 -29.79 49.02 49.12
CA GLY A 408 -29.01 49.03 47.88
C GLY A 408 -29.74 49.41 46.61
N SER A 409 -30.10 50.68 46.46
CA SER A 409 -30.26 51.31 45.15
C SER A 409 -28.89 51.47 44.49
N GLY A 410 -28.39 50.39 43.89
CA GLY A 410 -27.24 50.39 42.98
C GLY A 410 -27.76 50.35 41.55
N SER A 411 -27.75 51.51 40.91
CA SER A 411 -28.21 51.71 39.53
C SER A 411 -27.52 50.77 38.56
N SER A 412 -28.33 50.23 37.65
CA SER A 412 -27.96 49.67 36.36
C SER A 412 -26.81 50.46 35.72
N GLY A 413 -25.70 49.75 35.54
CA GLY A 413 -24.58 50.14 34.70
C GLY A 413 -24.15 48.89 33.96
N ASN A 414 -24.75 48.66 32.79
CA ASN A 414 -24.24 47.73 31.80
C ASN A 414 -22.79 48.11 31.49
N SER A 415 -21.84 47.36 32.05
CA SER A 415 -20.52 47.20 31.44
C SER A 415 -20.33 45.71 31.24
N SER A 416 -20.50 45.27 30.00
CA SER A 416 -19.96 44.00 29.53
C SER A 416 -18.45 44.05 29.76
N LYS A 417 -17.99 43.55 30.92
CA LYS A 417 -16.58 43.21 31.11
C LYS A 417 -16.38 41.92 30.34
N ASP A 418 -15.99 42.06 29.08
CA ASP A 418 -15.24 41.03 28.38
C ASP A 418 -14.06 40.65 29.27
N LEU A 419 -14.16 39.50 29.93
CA LEU A 419 -13.01 38.80 30.45
C LEU A 419 -12.18 38.42 29.23
N SER A 420 -11.22 39.27 28.87
CA SER A 420 -10.19 38.94 27.90
C SER A 420 -9.41 37.78 28.50
N LYS A 421 -9.74 36.55 28.09
CA LYS A 421 -8.91 35.37 28.36
C LYS A 421 -7.58 35.62 27.66
N THR A 422 -6.55 35.98 28.42
CA THR A 422 -5.17 35.96 27.93
C THR A 422 -4.74 34.50 27.84
N THR A 423 -4.79 33.95 26.63
CA THR A 423 -4.22 32.64 26.34
C THR A 423 -2.70 32.80 26.32
N LEU A 424 -2.02 32.37 27.39
CA LEU A 424 -0.56 32.31 27.44
C LEU A 424 -0.11 31.03 26.73
N VAL A 425 0.44 31.17 25.52
CA VAL A 425 1.09 30.07 24.81
C VAL A 425 2.53 29.95 25.32
N LYS A 426 2.79 28.92 26.12
CA LYS A 426 4.16 28.55 26.53
C LYS A 426 4.72 27.58 25.50
N MET A 427 5.73 28.00 24.76
CA MET A 427 6.48 27.12 23.87
C MET A 427 7.67 26.57 24.66
N VAL A 428 7.69 25.26 24.86
CA VAL A 428 8.81 24.54 25.47
C VAL A 428 9.62 23.93 24.33
N VAL A 429 10.86 24.39 24.17
CA VAL A 429 11.79 23.82 23.20
C VAL A 429 12.75 22.93 23.97
N GLU A 430 12.69 21.63 23.71
CA GLU A 430 13.58 20.63 24.29
C GLU A 430 14.60 20.19 23.24
N GLU A 431 15.88 20.26 23.60
CA GLU A 431 16.98 19.80 22.75
C GLU A 431 17.33 18.37 23.18
N ILE A 432 17.15 17.40 22.28
CA ILE A 432 17.28 15.97 22.55
C ILE A 432 18.48 15.41 21.78
N ASP A 433 19.32 14.64 22.46
CA ASP A 433 20.47 13.96 21.86
C ASP A 433 20.06 12.74 21.01
N GLN A 434 20.97 12.20 20.19
CA GLN A 434 20.75 11.00 19.32
C GLN A 434 20.32 9.72 20.07
N ARG A 435 20.24 9.75 21.40
CA ARG A 435 19.80 8.66 22.30
C ARG A 435 18.51 8.98 23.08
N GLY A 436 17.79 10.05 22.73
CA GLY A 436 16.47 10.34 23.31
C GLY A 436 16.49 10.96 24.71
N LYS A 437 17.64 11.44 25.20
CA LYS A 437 17.76 12.07 26.53
C LYS A 437 17.78 13.60 26.39
N VAL A 438 16.95 14.30 27.15
CA VAL A 438 16.82 15.77 27.13
C VAL A 438 18.06 16.42 27.74
N ILE A 439 18.76 17.26 26.97
CA ILE A 439 20.03 17.88 27.34
C ILE A 439 19.82 19.29 27.91
N SER A 440 18.80 20.00 27.39
CA SER A 440 18.47 21.37 27.81
C SER A 440 16.99 21.66 27.55
N SER A 441 16.34 22.37 28.47
CA SER A 441 14.95 22.82 28.34
C SER A 441 14.89 24.32 28.61
N ARG A 442 14.43 25.10 27.63
CA ARG A 442 14.28 26.56 27.74
C ARG A 442 12.84 26.95 27.43
N VAL A 443 12.22 27.66 28.37
CA VAL A 443 10.83 28.12 28.26
C VAL A 443 10.81 29.56 27.76
N HIS A 444 10.11 29.83 26.66
CA HIS A 444 9.81 31.19 26.20
C HIS A 444 8.32 31.47 26.35
N SER A 445 8.01 32.57 27.05
CA SER A 445 6.65 33.08 27.23
C SER A 445 6.52 34.32 26.37
N ILE A 446 5.66 34.27 25.35
CA ILE A 446 5.35 35.42 24.48
C ILE A 446 3.90 35.82 24.76
N GLU A 447 3.69 37.08 25.11
CA GLU A 447 2.38 37.64 25.41
C GLU A 447 1.80 38.26 24.12
N GLU A 448 0.92 37.54 23.43
CA GLU A 448 0.36 37.99 22.15
C GLU A 448 -0.91 38.82 22.38
N LYS A 449 -0.83 40.14 22.14
CA LYS A 449 -1.99 41.04 22.08
C LYS A 449 -2.49 41.14 20.65
N THR A 450 -3.59 40.45 20.34
CA THR A 450 -4.22 40.47 19.02
C THR A 450 -4.78 41.86 18.69
N SER A 451 -4.15 42.55 17.74
CA SER A 451 -4.66 43.79 17.11
C SER A 451 -5.18 43.45 15.72
N LYS A 452 -6.37 43.96 15.37
CA LYS A 452 -7.10 43.73 14.12
C LYS A 452 -6.25 43.85 12.84
N MET A 453 -6.53 42.94 11.90
CA MET A 453 -6.06 42.91 10.50
C MET A 453 -6.05 44.28 9.80
N THR A 454 -4.94 44.57 9.12
CA THR A 454 -4.91 45.35 7.88
C THR A 454 -3.96 44.65 6.90
N ASN A 455 -4.50 44.23 5.76
CA ASN A 455 -3.74 43.71 4.61
C ASN A 455 -2.67 44.71 4.17
N GLY A 456 -1.42 44.25 4.10
CA GLY A 456 -0.29 44.96 3.51
C GLY A 456 0.59 43.96 2.78
N LYS A 457 0.54 44.03 1.45
CA LYS A 457 1.28 43.23 0.48
C LYS A 457 2.75 43.68 0.50
N THR A 458 3.69 42.77 0.78
CA THR A 458 5.13 43.02 0.53
C THR A 458 5.84 41.73 0.15
N GLU A 459 6.36 41.73 -1.09
CA GLU A 459 7.36 40.82 -1.61
C GLU A 459 8.62 40.84 -0.75
N GLN A 460 9.24 39.68 -0.50
CA GLN A 460 10.65 39.64 -0.11
C GLN A 460 11.33 38.33 -0.54
N ARG A 461 11.93 38.41 -1.74
CA ARG A 461 13.29 38.02 -2.12
C ARG A 461 14.06 37.09 -1.15
N VAL A 462 14.31 35.86 -1.62
CA VAL A 462 15.27 34.90 -1.08
C VAL A 462 16.70 35.32 -1.47
N PRO A 463 17.67 35.39 -0.55
CA PRO A 463 19.08 35.22 -0.88
C PRO A 463 19.54 33.79 -0.54
N PHE A 464 20.19 33.17 -1.53
CA PHE A 464 21.02 31.95 -1.56
C PHE A 464 20.97 30.96 -0.39
#